data_AF-A0ABD3XIT9-F1
#
_entry.id   AF-A0ABD3XIT9-F1
#
_cell.length_a   1.000
_cell.length_b   1.000
_cell.length_c   1.000
_cell.angle_alpha   90.00
_cell.angle_beta   90.00
_cell.angle_gamma   90.00
#
_symmetry.space_group_name_H-M   'P 1'
#
loop_
_entity.id
_entity.type
_entity.pdbx_description
1 polymer ?
#
loop_
_entity_poly.entity_id
_entity_poly.type
_entity_poly.pdbx_seq_one_letter_code
_entity_poly.pdbx_strand_id
1 'polypeptide(L)' 'CQMIHLAIEPLCCQEVEMIEKKKGDLTCITLHESLIANCLNRYILEVSLFEYLYYHGNLDDNEPIH' A
#
# COMPACT_ATOMS: atom_id res chain seq x y z
N CYS A 1 -12.83 -2.03 12.06
CA CYS A 1 -11.37 -1.91 11.89
C CYS A 1 -10.74 -1.61 13.25
N GLN A 2 -9.67 -2.29 13.67
CA GLN A 2 -8.94 -1.90 14.89
C GLN A 2 -7.92 -0.82 14.51
N MET A 3 -7.87 0.25 15.31
CA MET A 3 -6.85 1.29 15.21
C MET A 3 -5.48 0.68 15.47
N ILE A 4 -4.54 0.84 14.53
CA ILE A 4 -3.14 0.47 14.76
C ILE A 4 -2.58 1.53 15.72
N HIS A 5 -2.29 1.14 16.96
CA HIS A 5 -1.79 1.99 18.04
C HIS A 5 -0.31 2.41 17.83
N LEU A 6 0.06 2.87 16.64
CA LEU A 6 1.31 3.58 16.36
C LEU A 6 0.93 5.02 16.02
N ALA A 7 0.90 5.87 17.05
CA ALA A 7 0.26 7.18 17.10
C ALA A 7 0.92 8.30 16.26
N ILE A 8 1.23 8.05 14.98
CA ILE A 8 1.76 9.07 14.05
C ILE A 8 0.71 9.45 13.00
N GLU A 9 -0.14 8.52 12.57
CA GLU A 9 -1.23 8.80 11.63
C GLU A 9 -2.51 8.03 12.03
N PRO A 10 -3.49 8.69 12.67
CA PRO A 10 -4.73 8.05 13.08
C PRO A 10 -5.68 7.94 11.88
N LEU A 11 -5.34 7.06 10.93
CA LEU A 11 -6.12 6.88 9.70
C LEU A 11 -6.72 5.47 9.63
N CYS A 12 -8.04 5.39 9.59
CA CYS A 12 -8.76 4.15 9.33
C CYS A 12 -9.00 3.96 7.82
N CYS A 13 -8.93 2.72 7.36
CA CYS A 13 -9.27 2.36 5.97
C CYS A 13 -10.73 2.68 5.56
N GLN A 14 -11.58 3.01 6.53
CA GLN A 14 -12.96 3.43 6.33
C GLN A 14 -13.11 4.95 6.23
N GLU A 15 -12.08 5.73 6.56
CA GLU A 15 -12.10 7.21 6.50
C GLU A 15 -11.56 7.74 5.17
N VAL A 16 -10.90 6.88 4.38
CA VAL A 16 -10.38 7.20 3.05
C VAL A 16 -11.31 6.64 2.00
N GLU A 17 -12.07 7.50 1.31
CA GLU A 17 -13.13 7.10 0.36
C GLU A 17 -12.65 6.07 -0.67
N MET A 18 -11.46 6.26 -1.25
CA MET A 18 -10.91 5.33 -2.25
C MET A 18 -10.66 3.93 -1.65
N ILE A 19 -10.15 3.88 -0.42
CA ILE A 19 -9.86 2.62 0.27
C ILE A 19 -11.16 1.97 0.74
N GLU A 20 -12.12 2.75 1.23
CA GLU A 20 -13.43 2.25 1.64
C GLU A 20 -14.17 1.59 0.46
N LYS A 21 -14.16 2.25 -0.72
CA LYS A 21 -14.71 1.68 -1.96
C LYS A 21 -13.98 0.41 -2.37
N LYS A 22 -12.65 0.40 -2.31
CA LYS A 22 -11.84 -0.75 -2.71
C LYS A 22 -12.03 -1.95 -1.78
N LYS A 23 -12.22 -1.71 -0.48
CA LYS A 23 -12.52 -2.74 0.52
C LYS A 23 -13.84 -3.46 0.22
N GLY A 24 -14.82 -2.75 -0.35
CA GLY A 24 -16.16 -3.28 -0.58
C GLY A 24 -16.83 -3.70 0.73
N ASP A 25 -17.44 -4.88 0.74
CA ASP A 25 -18.19 -5.41 1.89
C ASP A 25 -17.31 -5.94 3.04
N LEU A 26 -15.98 -5.99 2.87
CA LEU A 26 -15.07 -6.48 3.91
C LEU A 26 -15.05 -5.55 5.13
N THR A 27 -14.75 -6.07 6.31
CA THR A 27 -14.68 -5.26 7.54
C THR A 27 -13.39 -4.42 7.64
N CYS A 28 -12.35 -4.78 6.89
CA CYS A 28 -11.08 -4.07 6.82
C CYS A 28 -10.40 -4.34 5.47
N ILE A 29 -9.69 -3.34 4.92
CA ILE A 29 -8.91 -3.51 3.68
C ILE A 29 -7.79 -4.56 3.83
N THR A 30 -7.32 -4.80 5.06
CA THR A 30 -6.29 -5.81 5.35
C THR A 30 -6.72 -7.24 5.03
N LEU A 31 -8.04 -7.47 4.91
CA LEU A 31 -8.62 -8.75 4.53
C LEU A 31 -8.81 -8.89 3.02
N HIS A 32 -8.58 -7.82 2.25
CA HIS A 32 -8.78 -7.84 0.80
C HIS A 32 -7.65 -8.61 0.12
N GLU A 33 -7.99 -9.61 -0.69
CA GLU A 33 -7.03 -10.48 -1.38
C GLU A 33 -6.00 -9.69 -2.21
N SER A 34 -6.43 -8.63 -2.89
CA SER A 34 -5.53 -7.78 -3.67
C SER A 34 -4.50 -7.05 -2.83
N LEU A 35 -4.78 -6.73 -1.56
CA LEU A 35 -3.77 -6.16 -0.68
C LEU A 35 -2.66 -7.18 -0.41
N ILE A 36 -3.05 -8.42 -0.11
CA ILE A 36 -2.11 -9.52 0.13
C ILE A 36 -1.30 -9.80 -1.14
N ALA A 37 -1.96 -9.90 -2.28
CA ALA A 37 -1.34 -10.26 -3.56
C ALA A 37 -0.39 -9.18 -4.10
N ASN A 38 -0.67 -7.89 -3.88
CA ASN A 38 0.09 -6.80 -4.51
C ASN A 38 0.98 -6.04 -3.52
N CYS A 39 0.51 -5.82 -2.30
CA CYS A 39 1.20 -4.97 -1.33
C CYS A 39 2.01 -5.76 -0.30
N LEU A 40 1.66 -7.04 -0.07
CA LEU A 40 2.35 -7.89 0.92
C LEU A 40 3.09 -9.08 0.28
N ASN A 41 2.94 -9.31 -1.02
CA ASN A 41 3.65 -10.37 -1.73
C ASN A 41 5.07 -9.90 -2.08
N ARG A 42 6.05 -10.45 -1.36
CA ARG A 42 7.46 -10.12 -1.55
C ARG A 42 7.94 -10.25 -3.00
N TYR A 43 7.53 -11.30 -3.71
CA TYR A 43 7.96 -11.52 -5.09
C TYR A 43 7.43 -10.42 -6.02
N ILE A 44 6.16 -10.03 -5.85
CA ILE A 44 5.55 -8.94 -6.62
C ILE A 44 6.25 -7.61 -6.32
N LEU A 45 6.59 -7.35 -5.05
CA LEU A 45 7.32 -6.14 -4.67
C LEU A 45 8.73 -6.12 -5.27
N GLU A 46 9.45 -7.24 -5.25
CA GLU A 46 10.79 -7.36 -5.85
C GLU A 46 10.73 -7.15 -7.37
N VAL A 47 9.79 -7.78 -8.06
CA VAL A 47 9.61 -7.59 -9.52
C VAL A 47 9.25 -6.14 -9.85
N SER A 48 8.28 -5.56 -9.13
CA SER A 48 7.89 -4.15 -9.31
C SER A 48 9.07 -3.21 -9.12
N LEU A 49 9.94 -3.48 -8.13
CA LEU A 49 11.16 -2.71 -7.91
C LEU A 49 12.15 -2.88 -9.06
N PHE A 50 12.40 -4.09 -9.53
CA PHE A 50 13.31 -4.31 -10.67
C PHE A 50 12.82 -3.64 -11.94
N GLU A 51 11.51 -3.72 -12.23
CA GLU A 51 10.90 -3.02 -13.35
C GLU A 51 11.08 -1.52 -13.22
N TYR A 52 10.80 -0.95 -12.04
CA TYR A 52 11.01 0.47 -11.78
C TYR A 52 12.47 0.88 -12.06
N LEU A 53 13.44 0.17 -11.47
CA LEU A 53 14.86 0.47 -11.63
C LEU A 53 15.32 0.37 -13.08
N TYR A 54 14.77 -0.58 -13.84
CA TYR A 54 15.08 -0.76 -15.26
C TYR A 54 14.62 0.44 -16.11
N TYR A 55 13.43 0.98 -15.84
CA TYR A 55 12.86 2.07 -16.65
C TYR A 55 13.23 3.46 -16.14
N HIS A 56 13.44 3.63 -14.84
CA HIS A 56 13.61 4.95 -14.19
C HIS A 56 15.03 5.18 -13.65
N GLY A 57 15.87 4.14 -13.59
CA GLY A 57 17.20 4.23 -12.98
C GLY A 57 17.17 3.98 -11.47
N ASN A 58 18.31 4.19 -10.81
CA ASN A 58 18.43 3.90 -9.38
C ASN A 58 17.57 4.86 -8.53
N LEU A 59 17.04 4.33 -7.43
CA LEU A 59 16.47 5.16 -6.36
C LEU A 59 17.59 6.06 -5.82
N ASP A 60 17.42 7.36 -5.96
CA ASP A 60 18.27 8.35 -5.30
C ASP A 60 17.49 9.00 -4.15
N ASP A 61 18.20 9.44 -3.11
CA ASP A 61 17.58 10.08 -1.95
C ASP A 61 17.04 11.50 -2.26
N ASN A 62 17.10 11.94 -3.52
CA ASN A 62 16.68 13.27 -3.97
C ASN A 62 15.34 13.27 -4.73
N GLU A 63 14.64 12.13 -4.83
CA GLU A 63 13.32 12.10 -5.46
C GLU A 63 12.35 13.03 -4.72
N PRO A 64 11.72 14.00 -5.40
CA PRO A 64 10.75 14.89 -4.77
C PRO A 64 9.52 14.07 -4.35
N ILE A 65 9.12 14.23 -3.08
CA ILE A 65 7.86 13.70 -2.56
C ILE A 65 6.73 14.43 -3.30
N HIS A 66 6.12 13.76 -4.27
CA HIS A 66 5.02 14.28 -5.10
C HIS A 66 3.64 13.97 -4.50
#